data_AF-A0A8H4QLW1-F1
#
_entry.id   AF-A0A8H4QLW1-F1
#
_cell.length_a   1.000
_cell.length_b   1.000
_cell.length_c   1.000
_cell.angle_alpha   90.00
_cell.angle_beta   90.00
_cell.angle_gamma   90.00
#
_symmetry.space_group_name_H-M   'P 1'
#
loop_
_entity.id
_entity.type
_entity.pdbx_description
1 polymer ?
#
loop_
_entity_poly.entity_id
_entity_poly.type
_entity_poly.pdbx_seq_one_letter_code
_entity_poly.pdbx_strand_id
1 'polypeptide(L)'
;MSSIKNDPRDASLETPYTTPNTWYRDSSDGLSTIGMFLSGLIMVTRNRYLAWPAVVFGINTVINSHPMRSKEGTSGWSNLTLAVSALFASYIPVFVITKT
;
A
#
# COMPACT_ATOMS: atom_id res chain seq x y z
N MET A 1 -18.78 6.71 -45.53
CA MET A 1 -17.79 7.62 -44.92
C MET A 1 -18.26 9.04 -45.13
N SER A 2 -18.78 9.67 -44.07
CA SER A 2 -19.22 11.06 -44.09
C SER A 2 -17.99 11.96 -44.17
N SER A 3 -17.84 12.67 -45.29
CA SER A 3 -16.75 13.62 -45.54
C SER A 3 -17.03 14.96 -44.83
N ILE A 4 -17.22 14.91 -43.52
CA ILE A 4 -17.41 16.09 -42.67
C ILE A 4 -16.31 16.01 -41.62
N LYS A 5 -15.35 16.93 -41.71
CA LYS A 5 -14.10 16.99 -40.91
C LYS A 5 -14.31 17.08 -39.38
N ASN A 6 -15.57 17.12 -38.92
CA ASN A 6 -16.00 17.25 -37.54
C ASN A 6 -17.31 16.44 -37.33
N ASP A 7 -17.33 15.15 -37.68
CA ASP A 7 -18.44 14.27 -37.28
C ASP A 7 -18.23 13.86 -35.81
N PRO A 8 -19.13 14.19 -34.87
CA PRO A 8 -19.00 13.81 -33.47
C PRO A 8 -19.09 12.29 -33.23
N ARG A 9 -19.42 11.50 -34.27
CA ARG A 9 -19.47 10.03 -34.22
C ARG A 9 -18.23 9.37 -34.82
N ASP A 10 -17.19 10.15 -35.12
CA ASP A 10 -15.93 9.64 -35.67
C ASP A 10 -15.12 8.89 -34.60
N ALA A 11 -15.07 7.57 -34.74
CA ALA A 11 -14.31 6.69 -33.85
C ALA A 11 -12.79 6.98 -33.85
N SER A 12 -12.27 7.66 -34.88
CA SER A 12 -10.85 8.03 -34.94
C SER A 12 -10.48 9.19 -34.00
N LEU A 13 -11.47 9.91 -33.46
CA LEU A 13 -11.30 11.00 -32.50
C LEU A 13 -11.53 10.55 -31.04
N GLU A 14 -11.75 9.26 -30.82
CA GLU A 14 -11.87 8.71 -29.48
C GLU A 14 -10.51 8.78 -28.75
N THR A 15 -10.53 9.34 -27.55
CA THR A 15 -9.35 9.37 -26.67
C THR A 15 -9.65 8.55 -25.42
N PRO A 16 -8.64 7.82 -24.88
CA PRO A 16 -8.84 7.06 -23.66
C PRO A 16 -9.22 8.03 -22.55
N TYR A 17 -10.31 7.70 -21.86
CA TYR A 17 -10.80 8.50 -20.75
C TYR A 17 -9.73 8.60 -19.66
N THR A 18 -9.21 9.81 -19.47
CA THR A 18 -8.27 10.12 -18.41
C THR A 18 -8.95 11.05 -17.41
N THR A 19 -8.99 10.62 -16.15
CA THR A 19 -9.46 11.49 -15.08
C THR A 19 -8.37 12.52 -14.77
N PRO A 20 -8.72 13.80 -14.53
CA PRO A 20 -7.76 14.77 -14.05
C PRO A 20 -7.10 14.28 -12.76
N ASN A 21 -5.82 14.61 -12.58
CA ASN A 21 -5.02 14.19 -11.40
C ASN A 21 -5.62 14.61 -10.05
N THR A 22 -6.57 15.54 -10.05
CA THR A 22 -7.29 16.01 -8.88
C THR A 22 -8.48 15.12 -8.49
N TRP A 23 -8.89 14.21 -9.37
CA TRP A 23 -10.02 13.32 -9.11
C TRP A 23 -9.56 12.09 -8.33
N TYR A 24 -10.36 11.70 -7.34
CA TYR A 24 -10.22 10.46 -6.59
C TYR A 24 -9.99 9.28 -7.55
N ARG A 25 -8.84 8.64 -7.41
CA ARG A 25 -8.53 7.37 -8.05
C ARG A 25 -8.36 6.38 -6.92
N ASP A 26 -9.16 5.33 -6.93
CA ASP A 26 -8.97 4.18 -6.04
C ASP A 26 -7.73 3.43 -6.52
N SER A 27 -6.55 3.99 -6.27
CA SER A 27 -5.28 3.33 -6.51
C SER A 27 -5.12 2.29 -5.41
N SER A 28 -5.40 1.03 -5.74
CA SER A 28 -5.11 -0.10 -4.85
C SER A 28 -3.62 -0.10 -4.55
N ASP A 29 -3.27 0.31 -3.33
CA ASP A 29 -1.89 0.49 -2.93
C ASP A 29 -1.30 -0.89 -2.61
N GLY A 30 -0.90 -1.62 -3.66
CA GLY A 30 -0.47 -3.02 -3.57
C GLY A 30 0.71 -3.22 -2.62
N LEU A 31 1.59 -2.22 -2.48
CA LEU A 31 2.66 -2.22 -1.48
C LEU A 31 2.13 -2.24 -0.05
N SER A 32 1.10 -1.44 0.25
CA SER A 32 0.48 -1.39 1.58
C SER A 32 -0.18 -2.73 1.93
N THR A 33 -0.86 -3.37 0.96
CA THR A 33 -1.45 -4.70 1.12
C THR A 33 -0.40 -5.77 1.42
N ILE A 34 0.72 -5.76 0.71
CA ILE A 34 1.85 -6.68 0.95
C ILE A 34 2.44 -6.44 2.35
N GLY A 35 2.58 -5.18 2.76
CA GLY A 35 3.07 -4.83 4.11
C GLY A 35 2.16 -5.34 5.22
N MET A 36 0.83 -5.23 5.05
CA MET A 36 -0.15 -5.77 5.99
C MET A 36 -0.08 -7.30 6.07
N PHE A 37 -0.02 -7.97 4.92
CA PHE A 37 0.11 -9.43 4.86
C PHE A 37 1.41 -9.92 5.52
N LEU A 38 2.54 -9.27 5.21
CA LEU A 38 3.84 -9.61 5.76
C LEU A 38 3.86 -9.43 7.29
N SER A 39 3.27 -8.35 7.80
CA SER A 39 3.14 -8.10 9.23
C SER A 39 2.32 -9.19 9.93
N GLY A 40 1.21 -9.63 9.32
CA GLY A 40 0.41 -10.76 9.83
C GLY A 40 1.20 -12.08 9.86
N LEU A 41 1.95 -12.37 8.79
CA LEU A 41 2.80 -13.55 8.71
C LEU A 41 3.88 -13.54 9.82
N ILE A 42 4.49 -12.38 10.10
CA ILE A 42 5.50 -12.25 11.16
C ILE A 42 4.88 -12.48 12.53
N MET A 43 3.66 -11.99 12.80
CA MET A 43 2.99 -12.23 14.08
C MET A 43 2.70 -13.73 14.30
N VAL A 44 2.33 -14.46 13.26
CA VAL A 44 2.05 -15.90 13.33
C VAL A 44 3.33 -16.72 13.46
N THR A 45 4.30 -16.45 12.59
CA THR A 45 5.56 -17.22 12.54
C THR A 45 6.54 -16.82 13.64
N ARG A 46 6.38 -15.63 14.22
CA ARG A 46 7.30 -15.01 15.19
C ARG A 46 8.75 -15.01 14.71
N ASN A 47 8.97 -14.95 13.39
CA ASN A 47 10.30 -15.01 12.81
C ASN A 47 10.99 -13.63 12.81
N ARG A 48 12.01 -13.46 13.67
CA ARG A 48 12.74 -12.19 13.79
C ARG A 48 13.45 -11.75 12.51
N TYR A 49 13.85 -12.70 11.66
CA TYR A 49 14.63 -12.38 10.45
C TYR A 49 13.78 -11.66 9.39
N LEU A 50 12.46 -11.84 9.45
CA LEU A 50 11.51 -11.18 8.56
C LEU A 50 10.99 -9.85 9.11
N ALA A 51 11.08 -9.65 10.43
CA ALA A 51 10.61 -8.44 11.10
C ALA A 51 11.34 -7.17 10.66
N TRP A 52 12.68 -7.21 10.59
CA TRP A 52 13.49 -6.04 10.20
C TRP A 52 13.27 -5.61 8.73
N PRO A 53 13.28 -6.51 7.73
CA PRO A 53 12.92 -6.15 6.36
C PRO A 53 11.52 -5.55 6.24
N ALA A 54 10.53 -6.06 6.99
CA ALA A 54 9.18 -5.53 6.97
C ALA A 54 9.08 -4.09 7.49
N VAL A 55 9.86 -3.73 8.52
CA VAL A 55 9.92 -2.36 9.03
C VAL A 55 10.59 -1.42 8.02
N VAL A 56 11.70 -1.83 7.41
CA VAL A 56 12.37 -1.04 6.36
C VAL A 56 11.44 -0.83 5.15
N PHE A 57 10.69 -1.86 4.79
CA PHE A 57 9.68 -1.79 3.74
C PHE A 57 8.55 -0.80 4.11
N GLY A 58 8.04 -0.86 5.35
CA GLY A 58 7.04 0.09 5.84
C GLY A 58 7.53 1.54 5.84
N ILE A 59 8.80 1.79 6.20
CA ILE A 59 9.42 3.12 6.11
C ILE A 59 9.46 3.60 4.66
N ASN A 60 9.86 2.73 3.72
CA ASN A 60 9.83 3.05 2.30
C ASN A 60 8.41 3.36 1.84
N THR A 61 7.40 2.63 2.31
CA THR A 61 5.99 2.92 1.98
C THR A 61 5.56 4.29 2.50
N VAL A 62 5.96 4.68 3.71
CA VAL A 62 5.64 6.00 4.27
C VAL A 62 6.31 7.13 3.48
N ILE A 63 7.59 6.97 3.12
CA ILE A 63 8.32 7.97 2.33
C ILE A 63 7.74 8.13 0.93
N ASN A 64 7.34 7.02 0.30
CA ASN A 64 6.74 7.02 -1.04
C ASN A 64 5.24 7.31 -1.04
N SER A 65 4.58 7.33 0.12
CA SER A 65 3.18 7.71 0.24
C SER A 65 3.03 9.22 0.05
N HIS A 66 2.82 9.64 -1.20
CA HIS A 66 2.42 11.02 -1.46
C HIS A 66 0.99 11.24 -0.94
N PRO A 67 0.74 12.31 -0.16
CA PRO A 67 -0.57 12.56 0.42
C PRO A 67 -1.56 12.96 -0.68
N MET A 68 -2.26 11.98 -1.25
CA MET A 68 -3.50 12.23 -1.97
C MET A 68 -4.56 12.55 -0.93
N ARG A 69 -4.85 13.85 -0.79
CA ARG A 69 -5.93 14.46 0.00
C ARG A 69 -6.34 13.67 1.25
N SER A 70 -5.93 14.17 2.41
CA SER A 70 -5.96 13.61 3.78
C SER A 70 -7.27 12.98 4.31
N LYS A 71 -8.31 12.81 3.50
CA LYS A 71 -9.60 12.28 3.91
C LYS A 71 -9.84 10.81 3.53
N GLU A 72 -9.15 10.26 2.53
CA GLU A 72 -9.59 8.95 1.95
C GLU A 72 -8.47 7.94 1.58
N GLY A 73 -7.18 8.27 1.72
CA GLY A 73 -6.10 7.30 1.45
C GLY A 73 -5.73 6.49 2.69
N THR A 74 -5.71 5.15 2.60
CA THR A 74 -5.11 4.26 3.61
C THR A 74 -3.70 4.73 3.90
N SER A 75 -3.55 5.40 5.04
CA SER A 75 -2.34 6.10 5.42
C SER A 75 -1.16 5.13 5.53
N GLY A 76 -0.05 5.40 4.86
CA GLY A 76 1.19 4.61 4.98
C GLY A 76 1.65 4.44 6.44
N TRP A 77 1.24 5.36 7.31
CA TRP A 77 1.45 5.28 8.76
C TRP A 77 0.79 4.06 9.42
N SER A 78 -0.35 3.60 8.90
CA SER A 78 -1.03 2.39 9.40
C SER A 78 -0.16 1.15 9.17
N ASN A 79 0.37 1.00 7.94
CA ASN A 79 1.25 -0.11 7.59
C ASN A 79 2.55 -0.09 8.41
N LEU A 80 3.17 1.09 8.60
CA LEU A 80 4.37 1.22 9.44
C LEU A 80 4.09 0.84 10.89
N THR A 81 2.98 1.31 11.47
CA THR A 81 2.62 1.00 12.86
C THR A 81 2.41 -0.50 13.04
N LEU A 82 1.77 -1.15 12.08
CA LEU A 82 1.57 -2.60 12.08
C LEU A 82 2.91 -3.35 12.00
N ALA A 83 3.82 -2.94 11.12
CA ALA A 83 5.15 -3.56 11.00
C ALA A 83 5.98 -3.41 12.29
N VAL A 84 5.92 -2.26 12.94
CA VAL A 84 6.57 -2.03 14.25
C VAL A 84 5.95 -2.93 15.32
N SER A 85 4.63 -3.06 15.34
CA SER A 85 3.93 -3.94 16.29
C SER A 85 4.30 -5.42 16.08
N ALA A 86 4.49 -5.85 14.83
CA ALA A 86 4.95 -7.19 14.48
C ALA A 86 6.40 -7.44 14.91
N LEU A 87 7.27 -6.42 14.82
CA LEU A 87 8.64 -6.49 15.35
C LEU A 87 8.60 -6.73 16.86
N PHE A 88 7.88 -5.88 17.62
CA PHE A 88 7.74 -6.08 19.07
C PHE A 88 7.21 -7.49 19.40
N ALA A 89 6.14 -7.93 18.74
CA ALA A 89 5.55 -9.25 18.95
C ALA A 89 6.54 -10.40 18.68
N SER A 90 7.42 -10.26 17.69
CA SER A 90 8.47 -11.27 17.40
C SER A 90 9.54 -11.37 18.48
N TYR A 91 9.79 -10.29 19.24
CA TYR A 91 10.78 -10.26 20.32
C TYR A 91 10.21 -10.66 21.69
N ILE A 92 8.89 -10.61 21.90
CA ILE A 92 8.23 -11.07 23.13
C ILE A 92 8.70 -12.46 23.60
N PRO A 93 8.74 -13.52 22.76
CA PRO A 93 9.16 -14.86 23.21
C PRO A 93 10.62 -14.95 23.67
N VAL A 94 11.46 -13.95 23.39
CA VAL A 94 12.85 -13.92 23.89
C VAL A 94 12.89 -13.51 25.37
N PHE A 95 11.95 -12.69 25.81
CA PHE A 95 11.89 -12.16 27.19
C PHE A 95 10.90 -12.92 28.07
N VAL A 96 9.91 -13.57 27.48
CA VAL A 96 9.00 -14.47 28.20
C VAL A 96 9.71 -15.80 28.39
N ILE A 97 10.23 -16.02 29.60
CA ILE A 97 10.77 -17.32 30.01
C ILE A 97 9.63 -18.34 29.92
N THR A 98 9.62 -19.12 28.85
CA THR A 98 8.81 -20.33 28.77
C THR A 98 9.45 -21.35 29.70
N LYS A 99 8.90 -21.52 30.91
CA LYS A 99 9.17 -22.74 31.68
C LYS A 99 8.65 -23.91 30.83
N THR A 100 9.57 -24.77 30.42
CA THR A 100 9.28 -26.09 29.84
C THR A 100 8.33 -26.86 30.73
#